data_AF-A0AB35NG21-F1
#
_entry.id   AF-A0AB35NG21-F1
#
_cell.length_a   1.000
_cell.length_b   1.000
_cell.length_c   1.000
_cell.angle_alpha   90.00
_cell.angle_beta   90.00
_cell.angle_gamma   90.00
#
_symmetry.space_group_name_H-M   'P 1'
#
loop_
_entity.id
_entity.type
_entity.pdbx_description
1 polymer ?
#
loop_
_entity_poly.entity_id
_entity_poly.type
_entity_poly.pdbx_seq_one_letter_code
_entity_poly.pdbx_strand_id
1 'polypeptide(L)'
;MELSAYRGKDNIEKVAFNQDEQPLNFDTAGVTAIKLLVKDEQIAAEITGDDRNVVAIKTGALTLRPGTYDGFIVAISPEDPNGVVIAGPGQTVELTVRVVL
;
A
#
# COMPACT_ATOMS: atom_id res chain seq x y z
N MET A 1 -4.02 -9.88 0.90
CA MET A 1 -3.98 -9.67 -0.55
C MET A 1 -3.01 -10.69 -1.11
N GLU A 2 -3.44 -11.48 -2.08
CA GLU A 2 -2.55 -12.39 -2.82
C GLU A 2 -1.89 -11.62 -3.95
N LEU A 3 -0.56 -11.57 -3.97
CA LEU A 3 0.21 -10.92 -5.04
C LEU A 3 0.87 -11.97 -5.93
N SER A 4 0.65 -11.87 -7.24
CA SER A 4 1.34 -12.70 -8.23
C SER A 4 2.61 -12.01 -8.71
N ALA A 5 3.77 -12.49 -8.27
CA ALA A 5 5.06 -12.00 -8.77
C ALA A 5 5.41 -12.73 -10.08
N TYR A 6 5.46 -12.01 -11.21
CA TYR A 6 6.03 -12.53 -12.47
C TYR A 6 7.27 -11.72 -12.81
N ARG A 7 8.42 -12.41 -12.89
CA ARG A 7 9.71 -11.78 -13.22
C ARG A 7 9.71 -11.32 -14.68
N GLY A 8 9.98 -10.05 -14.94
CA GLY A 8 10.21 -9.52 -16.30
C GLY A 8 9.02 -8.80 -16.99
N LYS A 9 8.01 -8.35 -16.25
CA LYS A 9 7.00 -7.40 -16.75
C LYS A 9 6.89 -6.17 -15.86
N ASP A 10 6.45 -5.05 -16.43
CA ASP A 10 5.96 -3.85 -15.75
C ASP A 10 4.64 -4.15 -15.01
N ASN A 11 4.62 -5.18 -14.17
CA ASN A 11 3.45 -5.53 -13.40
C ASN A 11 3.25 -4.47 -12.32
N ILE A 12 2.36 -3.52 -12.64
CA ILE A 12 1.90 -2.50 -11.71
C ILE A 12 0.55 -2.98 -11.18
N GLU A 13 0.55 -3.41 -9.93
CA GLU A 13 -0.68 -3.65 -9.18
C GLU A 13 -1.24 -2.30 -8.74
N LYS A 14 -2.54 -2.07 -8.89
CA LYS A 14 -3.20 -0.85 -8.40
C LYS A 14 -4.28 -1.22 -7.40
N VAL A 15 -4.23 -0.61 -6.22
CA VAL A 15 -5.18 -0.84 -5.14
C VAL A 15 -5.81 0.48 -4.75
N ALA A 16 -7.13 0.59 -4.91
CA ALA A 16 -7.88 1.76 -4.47
C ALA A 16 -8.32 1.59 -3.01
N PHE A 17 -8.16 2.65 -2.22
CA PHE A 17 -8.55 2.68 -0.81
C PHE A 17 -9.72 3.63 -0.62
N ASN A 18 -10.74 3.13 0.07
CA ASN A 18 -11.92 3.89 0.44
C ASN A 18 -12.14 3.79 1.95
N GLN A 19 -12.58 4.88 2.58
CA GLN A 19 -13.00 4.96 3.97
C GLN A 19 -14.42 5.52 3.98
N ASP A 20 -15.34 4.85 4.68
CA ASP A 20 -16.76 5.26 4.77
C ASP A 20 -17.41 5.49 3.38
N GLU A 21 -17.15 4.56 2.45
CA GLU A 21 -17.61 4.61 1.04
C GLU A 21 -17.04 5.77 0.20
N GLN A 22 -16.16 6.60 0.76
CA GLN A 22 -15.49 7.69 0.06
C GLN A 22 -14.02 7.34 -0.24
N PRO A 23 -13.45 7.86 -1.34
CA PRO A 23 -12.01 7.76 -1.60
C PRO A 23 -11.17 8.27 -0.42
N LEU A 24 -10.26 7.43 0.08
CA LEU A 24 -9.32 7.84 1.13
C LEU A 24 -8.17 8.62 0.49
N ASN A 25 -8.14 9.94 0.66
CA ASN A 25 -7.03 10.75 0.18
C ASN A 25 -5.83 10.68 1.14
N PHE A 26 -4.76 10.02 0.70
CA PHE A 26 -3.57 9.78 1.50
C PHE A 26 -2.80 11.06 1.87
N ASP A 27 -2.85 12.10 1.04
CA ASP A 27 -2.17 13.38 1.35
C ASP A 27 -2.88 14.09 2.52
N THR A 28 -4.21 14.13 2.49
CA THR A 28 -5.00 14.70 3.59
C THR A 28 -4.92 13.88 4.86
N ALA A 29 -4.65 12.57 4.73
CA ALA A 29 -4.43 11.66 5.84
C ALA A 29 -3.04 11.78 6.47
N GLY A 30 -2.16 12.66 5.96
CA GLY A 30 -0.80 12.85 6.47
C GLY A 30 0.17 11.71 6.13
N VAL A 31 -0.17 10.87 5.15
CA VAL A 31 0.72 9.80 4.69
C VAL A 31 1.81 10.38 3.81
N THR A 32 3.06 10.12 4.18
CA THR A 32 4.26 10.63 3.50
C THR A 32 4.90 9.60 2.57
N ALA A 33 4.72 8.32 2.87
CA ALA A 33 5.22 7.23 2.03
C ALA A 33 4.34 5.98 2.19
N ILE A 34 4.30 5.17 1.13
CA ILE A 34 3.67 3.85 1.17
C ILE A 34 4.68 2.83 0.68
N LYS A 35 4.73 1.67 1.34
CA LYS A 35 5.56 0.53 0.93
C LYS A 35 4.75 -0.74 0.92
N LEU A 36 5.13 -1.66 0.05
CA LEU A 36 4.67 -3.04 0.07
C LEU A 36 5.72 -3.89 0.82
N LEU A 37 5.26 -4.65 1.81
CA LEU A 37 6.04 -5.70 2.48
C LEU A 37 5.57 -7.07 1.99
N VAL A 38 6.49 -7.89 1.49
CA VAL A 38 6.23 -9.29 1.09
C VAL A 38 7.40 -10.14 1.56
N LYS A 39 7.14 -11.13 2.43
CA LYS A 39 8.19 -11.92 3.10
C LYS A 39 9.21 -10.99 3.78
N ASP A 40 10.46 -11.02 3.32
CA ASP A 40 11.58 -10.22 3.83
C ASP A 40 11.95 -9.06 2.87
N GLU A 41 11.17 -8.84 1.80
CA GLU A 41 11.38 -7.76 0.86
C GLU A 41 10.42 -6.60 1.13
N GLN A 42 10.94 -5.38 0.95
CA GLN A 42 10.15 -4.15 0.97
C GLN A 42 10.40 -3.36 -0.32
N ILE A 43 9.33 -2.93 -0.97
CA ILE A 43 9.41 -2.06 -2.14
C ILE A 43 8.55 -0.81 -1.93
N ALA A 44 9.02 0.31 -2.44
CA ALA A 44 8.25 1.54 -2.43
C ALA A 44 7.02 1.41 -3.34
N ALA A 45 5.90 1.99 -2.91
CA ALA A 45 4.70 2.13 -3.70
C ALA A 45 4.42 3.62 -3.94
N GLU A 46 3.72 3.91 -5.03
CA GLU A 46 3.39 5.28 -5.44
C GLU A 46 1.91 5.56 -5.17
N ILE A 47 1.61 6.69 -4.54
CA ILE A 47 0.23 7.19 -4.46
C ILE A 47 -0.11 7.84 -5.80
N THR A 48 -1.25 7.47 -6.37
CA THR A 48 -1.75 7.84 -7.69
C THR A 48 -3.27 8.03 -7.65
N GLY A 49 -3.86 8.33 -8.81
CA GLY A 49 -5.29 8.64 -8.94
C GLY A 49 -5.57 10.12 -8.65
N ASP A 50 -6.67 10.63 -9.22
CA ASP A 50 -7.04 12.04 -9.10
C ASP A 50 -7.34 12.43 -7.65
N ASP A 51 -7.96 11.52 -6.90
CA ASP A 51 -8.28 11.68 -5.48
C ASP A 51 -7.13 11.26 -4.54
N ARG A 52 -5.96 10.92 -5.09
CA ARG A 52 -4.78 10.44 -4.32
C ARG A 52 -5.11 9.25 -3.42
N ASN A 53 -6.00 8.36 -3.87
CA ASN A 53 -6.51 7.20 -3.13
C ASN A 53 -6.05 5.85 -3.70
N VAL A 54 -5.28 5.84 -4.79
CA VAL A 54 -4.82 4.62 -5.45
C VAL A 54 -3.35 4.40 -5.18
N VAL A 55 -3.00 3.25 -4.62
CA VAL A 55 -1.62 2.81 -4.44
C VAL A 55 -1.20 1.96 -5.64
N ALA A 56 -0.18 2.42 -6.38
CA ALA A 56 0.43 1.72 -7.48
C ALA A 56 1.73 1.04 -7.03
N ILE A 57 1.83 -0.27 -7.25
CA ILE A 57 2.90 -1.12 -6.75
C ILE A 57 3.57 -1.85 -7.91
N LYS A 58 4.87 -1.60 -8.11
CA LYS A 58 5.68 -2.26 -9.15
C LYS A 58 6.16 -3.62 -8.66
N THR A 59 5.30 -4.64 -8.68
CA THR A 59 5.63 -6.00 -8.20
C THR A 59 6.73 -6.68 -9.03
N GLY A 60 6.96 -6.23 -10.27
CA GLY A 60 8.10 -6.64 -11.09
C GLY A 60 9.47 -6.27 -10.51
N ALA A 61 9.52 -5.35 -9.54
CA ALA A 61 10.76 -4.98 -8.83
C ALA A 61 11.14 -5.98 -7.72
N LEU A 62 10.25 -6.92 -7.37
CA LEU A 62 10.54 -7.96 -6.38
C LEU A 62 11.59 -8.94 -6.90
N THR A 63 12.56 -9.30 -6.06
CA THR A 63 13.58 -10.32 -6.41
C THR A 63 13.11 -11.76 -6.14
N LEU A 64 11.85 -11.90 -5.74
CA LEU A 64 11.20 -13.16 -5.45
C LEU A 64 11.06 -14.05 -6.70
N ARG A 65 11.12 -15.37 -6.46
CA ARG A 65 10.78 -16.35 -7.50
C ARG A 65 9.30 -16.22 -7.88
N PRO A 66 8.92 -16.54 -9.13
CA PRO A 66 7.52 -16.57 -9.52
C PRO A 66 6.68 -17.44 -8.58
N GLY A 67 5.54 -16.91 -8.14
CA GLY A 67 4.67 -17.55 -7.17
C GLY A 67 3.69 -16.55 -6.56
N THR A 68 2.78 -17.07 -5.74
CA THR A 68 1.82 -16.27 -4.96
C THR A 68 2.37 -16.01 -3.57
N TYR A 69 2.30 -14.76 -3.13
CA TYR A 69 2.76 -14.36 -1.80
C TYR A 69 1.75 -13.47 -1.10
N ASP A 70 1.73 -13.57 0.22
CA ASP A 70 1.02 -12.64 1.08
C ASP A 70 1.78 -11.31 1.18
N GLY A 71 1.11 -10.23 0.83
CA GLY A 71 1.65 -8.88 0.91
C GLY A 71 0.87 -7.97 1.84
N PHE A 72 1.59 -7.04 2.48
CA PHE A 72 1.05 -6.01 3.34
C PHE A 72 1.41 -4.63 2.78
N ILE A 73 0.41 -3.78 2.62
CA ILE A 73 0.61 -2.37 2.28
C ILE A 73 0.75 -1.60 3.59
N VAL A 74 1.85 -0.87 3.73
CA VAL A 74 2.18 -0.09 4.93
C VAL A 74 2.26 1.38 4.57
N ALA A 75 1.46 2.21 5.24
CA ALA A 75 1.49 3.66 5.15
C ALA A 75 2.36 4.24 6.26
N ILE A 76 3.17 5.25 5.94
CA ILE A 76 4.09 5.91 6.87
C ILE A 76 3.70 7.38 6.98
N SER A 77 3.59 7.88 8.19
CA SER A 77 3.31 9.29 8.50
C SER A 77 4.35 9.82 9.50
N PRO A 78 4.43 11.14 9.72
CA PRO A 78 5.28 11.70 10.77
C PRO A 78 4.89 11.21 12.18
N GLU A 79 3.61 10.87 12.39
CA GLU A 79 3.08 10.35 13.65
C GLU A 79 3.44 8.88 13.86
N ASP A 80 3.42 8.10 12.77
CA ASP A 80 3.78 6.67 12.75
C ASP A 80 4.98 6.43 11.84
N PRO A 81 6.21 6.79 12.26
CA PRO A 81 7.41 6.67 11.42
C PRO A 81 7.78 5.21 11.12
N ASN A 82 7.31 4.26 11.93
CA ASN A 82 7.49 2.83 11.69
C ASN A 82 6.49 2.27 10.67
N GLY A 83 5.43 3.02 10.39
CA GLY A 83 4.35 2.68 9.47
C GLY A 83 3.23 1.83 10.07
N VAL A 84 2.04 1.96 9.49
CA VAL A 84 0.81 1.24 9.85
C VAL A 84 0.39 0.37 8.67
N VAL A 85 0.02 -0.88 8.93
CA VAL A 85 -0.52 -1.79 7.91
C VAL A 85 -1.94 -1.35 7.55
N ILE A 86 -2.17 -1.05 6.27
CA ILE A 86 -3.46 -0.54 5.76
C ILE A 86 -4.18 -1.52 4.83
N ALA A 87 -3.49 -2.54 4.32
CA ALA A 87 -4.10 -3.67 3.63
C ALA A 87 -3.23 -4.92 3.80
N GLY A 88 -3.86 -6.09 3.94
CA GLY A 88 -3.21 -7.37 4.11
C GLY A 88 -4.16 -8.55 3.93
N PRO A 89 -3.68 -9.81 3.94
CA PRO A 89 -4.56 -10.98 3.94
C PRO A 89 -5.37 -11.02 5.24
N GLY A 90 -6.70 -11.10 5.12
CA GLY A 90 -7.59 -11.28 6.28
C GLY A 90 -7.83 -10.05 7.17
N GLN A 91 -7.49 -8.83 6.74
CA GLN A 91 -7.74 -7.61 7.52
C GLN A 91 -8.76 -6.65 6.87
N THR A 92 -9.75 -6.26 7.67
CA THR A 92 -10.52 -5.02 7.52
C THR A 92 -9.80 -3.95 8.34
N VAL A 93 -9.36 -2.86 7.72
CA VAL A 93 -8.63 -1.80 8.43
C VAL A 93 -9.53 -0.58 8.58
N GLU A 94 -9.83 -0.22 9.83
CA GLU A 94 -10.37 1.11 10.18
C GLU A 94 -9.18 2.04 10.46
N LEU A 95 -8.90 2.95 9.53
CA LEU A 95 -7.88 3.99 9.71
C LEU A 95 -8.46 5.13 10.55
N THR A 96 -8.10 5.19 11.84
CA THR A 96 -8.38 6.39 12.65
C THR A 96 -7.27 7.40 12.44
N VAL A 97 -7.40 8.25 11.41
CA VAL A 97 -6.54 9.41 11.22
C VAL A 97 -7.11 10.56 12.07
N ARG A 98 -6.34 11.07 13.03
CA ARG A 98 -6.73 12.26 13.78
C ARG A 98 -6.06 13.48 13.18
N VAL A 99 -6.87 14.41 12.67
CA VAL A 99 -6.40 15.76 12.33
C VAL A 99 -6.14 16.50 13.65
N VAL A 100 -4.87 16.85 13.90
CA VAL A 100 -4.54 17.83 14.93
C VAL A 100 -4.72 19.22 14.30
N LEU A 101 -5.77 19.93 14.74
CA LEU A 101 -6.04 21.33 14.38
C LEU A 101 -4.98 22.28 14.93
#